data_AF-A0A9Q0RFS5-F1
#
_entry.id   AF-A0A9Q0RFS5-F1
#
_cell.length_a   1.000
_cell.length_b   1.000
_cell.length_c   1.000
_cell.angle_alpha   90.00
_cell.angle_beta   90.00
_cell.angle_gamma   90.00
#
_symmetry.space_group_name_H-M   'P 1'
#
loop_
_entity.id
_entity.type
_entity.pdbx_description
1 polymer ?
#
loop_
_entity_poly.entity_id
_entity_poly.type
_entity_poly.pdbx_seq_one_letter_code
_entity_poly.pdbx_strand_id
1 'polypeptide(L)'
;MKRKLKEEIKRIKEKDKKIKSFESENQNLKQENVKKEKENEKKEKKIKSFESENQNLKQEIQKKEKENQNLKSENENQKQENEKKDKILKQKDEEIQNIKLLFEKENQKEESKQNQNELLKILPQFSDSEIIKEKGYVKKLKQWINDNNFFSKMKKGFSAKRDGFNSKNWHKAVDNKGKTLIIIKTTEDFIFGGFTQVGWTNDKSKWREDNYDWGYIIDSNAFIFSLRNDKGDRKPEKFTIKQGEEEYAIEYDLDYGPSFGYDIWIDSDLQSGESNFGQSYNLPNGIKYDTNEAKSYLAGSFNEWVVDELETYFI
;
A
#
# COMPACT_ATOMS: atom_id res chain seq x y z
N MET A 1 -115.67 21.43 83.54
CA MET A 1 -115.94 20.50 82.41
C MET A 1 -115.35 20.96 81.06
N LYS A 2 -115.49 22.23 80.64
CA LYS A 2 -114.96 22.75 79.34
C LYS A 2 -113.42 22.71 79.13
N ARG A 3 -112.60 22.71 80.19
CA ARG A 3 -111.12 22.78 80.09
C ARG A 3 -110.47 21.43 79.74
N LYS A 4 -110.98 20.32 80.30
CA LYS A 4 -110.50 18.94 80.00
C LYS A 4 -110.76 18.54 78.54
N LEU A 5 -111.94 18.85 78.00
CA LEU A 5 -112.29 18.51 76.61
C LEU A 5 -111.42 19.24 75.57
N LYS A 6 -111.01 20.48 75.86
CA LYS A 6 -110.11 21.27 74.98
C LYS A 6 -108.69 20.70 74.93
N GLU A 7 -108.17 20.22 76.05
CA GLU A 7 -106.85 19.58 76.12
C GLU A 7 -106.83 18.22 75.40
N GLU A 8 -107.94 17.47 75.47
CA GLU A 8 -108.07 16.16 74.83
C GLU A 8 -108.18 16.29 73.31
N ILE A 9 -108.93 17.26 72.80
CA ILE A 9 -108.95 17.61 71.36
C ILE A 9 -107.58 18.09 70.87
N LYS A 10 -106.83 18.84 71.70
CA LYS A 10 -105.45 19.26 71.36
C LYS A 10 -104.51 18.05 71.25
N ARG A 11 -104.60 17.09 72.18
CA ARG A 11 -103.83 15.85 72.14
C ARG A 11 -104.17 14.98 70.93
N ILE A 12 -105.45 14.88 70.56
CA ILE A 12 -105.89 14.12 69.38
C ILE A 12 -105.34 14.77 68.10
N LYS A 13 -105.42 16.10 67.98
CA LYS A 13 -104.83 16.84 66.84
C LYS A 13 -103.31 16.70 66.76
N GLU A 14 -102.61 16.66 67.90
CA GLU A 14 -101.16 16.39 67.94
C GLU A 14 -100.83 14.95 67.53
N LYS A 15 -101.64 13.96 67.94
CA LYS A 15 -101.50 12.56 67.53
C LYS A 15 -101.76 12.38 66.02
N ASP A 16 -102.82 12.98 65.48
CA ASP A 16 -103.10 12.98 64.04
C ASP A 16 -101.97 13.62 63.23
N LYS A 17 -101.38 14.71 63.75
CA LYS A 17 -100.23 15.35 63.11
C LYS A 17 -99.00 14.44 63.10
N LYS A 18 -98.78 13.66 64.18
CA LYS A 18 -97.72 12.63 64.24
C LYS A 18 -98.00 11.45 63.30
N ILE A 19 -99.24 10.98 63.21
CA ILE A 19 -99.62 9.90 62.29
C ILE A 19 -99.40 10.32 60.84
N LYS A 20 -99.88 11.51 60.44
CA LYS A 20 -99.65 12.06 59.10
C LYS A 20 -98.16 12.26 58.80
N SER A 21 -97.36 12.66 59.80
CA SER A 21 -95.90 12.74 59.68
C SER A 21 -95.28 11.36 59.43
N PHE A 22 -95.72 10.34 60.15
CA PHE A 22 -95.21 8.97 60.03
C PHE A 22 -95.63 8.32 58.70
N GLU A 23 -96.84 8.60 58.21
CA GLU A 23 -97.32 8.16 56.89
C GLU A 23 -96.51 8.80 55.76
N SER A 24 -96.22 10.10 55.87
CA SER A 24 -95.33 10.82 54.95
C SER A 24 -93.91 10.23 54.94
N GLU A 25 -93.35 9.95 56.11
CA GLU A 25 -92.02 9.35 56.26
C GLU A 25 -91.96 7.93 55.68
N ASN A 26 -93.00 7.12 55.89
CA ASN A 26 -93.12 5.79 55.27
C ASN A 26 -93.28 5.85 53.75
N GLN A 27 -94.00 6.84 53.21
CA GLN A 27 -94.08 7.05 51.77
C GLN A 27 -92.72 7.45 51.18
N ASN A 28 -91.96 8.32 51.88
CA ASN A 28 -90.60 8.68 51.48
C ASN A 28 -89.65 7.48 51.49
N LEU A 29 -89.69 6.65 52.54
CA LEU A 29 -88.88 5.42 52.63
C LEU A 29 -89.21 4.43 51.49
N LYS A 30 -90.49 4.27 51.14
CA LYS A 30 -90.90 3.45 50.00
C LYS A 30 -90.36 3.99 48.68
N GLN A 31 -90.43 5.31 48.45
CA GLN A 31 -89.88 5.93 47.25
C GLN A 31 -88.35 5.81 47.18
N GLU A 32 -87.65 5.93 48.32
CA GLU A 32 -86.20 5.76 48.40
C GLU A 32 -85.78 4.33 48.10
N ASN A 33 -86.51 3.33 48.60
CA ASN A 33 -86.24 1.91 48.30
C ASN A 33 -86.43 1.59 46.81
N VAL A 34 -87.52 2.08 46.19
CA VAL A 34 -87.73 1.92 44.74
C VAL A 34 -86.61 2.59 43.94
N LYS A 35 -86.08 3.73 44.41
CA LYS A 35 -84.95 4.41 43.79
C LYS A 35 -83.66 3.58 43.91
N LYS A 36 -83.40 2.97 45.07
CA LYS A 36 -82.26 2.06 45.31
C LYS A 36 -82.34 0.80 44.47
N GLU A 37 -83.52 0.20 44.32
CA GLU A 37 -83.74 -0.96 43.45
C GLU A 37 -83.41 -0.64 41.99
N LYS A 38 -83.91 0.50 41.47
CA LYS A 38 -83.57 0.95 40.11
C LYS A 38 -82.08 1.26 39.92
N GLU A 39 -81.40 1.76 40.95
CA GLU A 39 -79.95 1.93 40.93
C GLU A 39 -79.20 0.60 40.92
N ASN A 40 -79.66 -0.39 41.69
CA ASN A 40 -79.07 -1.73 41.71
C ASN A 40 -79.24 -2.44 40.37
N GLU A 41 -80.42 -2.37 39.74
CA GLU A 41 -80.62 -2.91 38.38
C GLU A 41 -79.68 -2.27 37.35
N LYS A 42 -79.44 -0.95 37.46
CA LYS A 42 -78.47 -0.25 36.59
C LYS A 42 -77.04 -0.73 36.83
N LYS A 43 -76.66 -0.98 38.08
CA LYS A 43 -75.34 -1.54 38.43
C LYS A 43 -75.17 -2.96 37.91
N GLU A 44 -76.19 -3.82 38.05
CA GLU A 44 -76.16 -5.19 37.52
C GLU A 44 -76.01 -5.24 36.00
N LYS A 45 -76.73 -4.37 35.27
CA LYS A 45 -76.58 -4.26 33.81
C LYS A 45 -75.16 -3.84 33.41
N LYS A 46 -74.55 -2.91 34.16
CA LYS A 46 -73.14 -2.53 33.95
C LYS A 46 -72.18 -3.69 34.24
N ILE A 47 -72.39 -4.44 35.32
CA ILE A 47 -71.56 -5.61 35.66
C ILE A 47 -71.59 -6.64 34.53
N LYS A 48 -72.78 -7.00 34.03
CA LYS A 48 -72.93 -7.94 32.91
C LYS A 48 -72.24 -7.45 31.63
N SER A 49 -72.29 -6.14 31.36
CA SER A 49 -71.57 -5.52 30.24
C SER A 49 -70.05 -5.61 30.41
N PHE A 50 -69.54 -5.37 31.62
CA PHE A 50 -68.11 -5.50 31.90
C PHE A 50 -67.64 -6.97 31.85
N GLU A 51 -68.48 -7.91 32.24
CA GLU A 51 -68.17 -9.34 32.16
C GLU A 51 -68.04 -9.80 30.71
N SER A 52 -68.94 -9.37 29.81
CA SER A 52 -68.84 -9.70 28.38
C SER A 52 -67.62 -9.06 27.73
N GLU A 53 -67.32 -7.80 28.06
CA GLU A 53 -66.12 -7.10 27.57
C GLU A 53 -64.83 -7.77 28.05
N ASN A 54 -64.77 -8.21 29.31
CA ASN A 54 -63.65 -8.98 29.85
C ASN A 54 -63.48 -10.34 29.17
N GLN A 55 -64.57 -11.02 28.80
CA GLN A 55 -64.48 -12.27 28.04
C GLN A 55 -63.91 -12.05 26.64
N ASN A 56 -64.33 -10.98 25.94
CA ASN A 56 -63.79 -10.62 24.63
C ASN A 56 -62.30 -10.27 24.72
N LEU A 57 -61.90 -9.47 25.70
CA LEU A 57 -60.49 -9.12 25.94
C LEU A 57 -59.63 -10.36 26.18
N LYS A 58 -60.12 -11.34 26.94
CA LYS A 58 -59.41 -12.61 27.16
C LYS A 58 -59.18 -13.39 25.86
N GLN A 59 -60.17 -13.45 24.99
CA GLN A 59 -60.04 -14.11 23.69
C GLN A 59 -59.02 -13.40 22.79
N GLU A 60 -59.02 -12.06 22.79
CA GLU A 60 -58.07 -11.28 22.00
C GLU A 60 -56.63 -11.45 22.51
N ILE A 61 -56.44 -11.49 23.84
CA ILE A 61 -55.14 -11.79 24.46
C ILE A 61 -54.63 -13.16 24.03
N GLN A 62 -55.46 -14.21 24.11
CA GLN A 62 -55.07 -15.56 23.69
C GLN A 62 -54.68 -15.60 22.20
N LYS A 63 -55.39 -14.86 21.34
CA LYS A 63 -55.04 -14.76 19.92
C LYS A 63 -53.67 -14.10 19.73
N LYS A 64 -53.42 -12.97 20.40
CA LYS A 64 -52.13 -12.26 20.33
C LYS A 64 -50.97 -13.08 20.90
N GLU A 65 -51.21 -13.88 21.95
CA GLU A 65 -50.21 -14.80 22.49
C GLU A 65 -49.78 -15.85 21.45
N LYS A 66 -50.74 -16.41 20.71
CA LYS A 66 -50.47 -17.38 19.65
C LYS A 66 -49.72 -16.76 18.46
N GLU A 67 -50.11 -15.56 18.04
CA GLU A 67 -49.39 -14.79 17.01
C GLU A 67 -47.94 -14.50 17.44
N ASN A 68 -47.72 -14.10 18.69
CA ASN A 68 -46.39 -13.87 19.24
C ASN A 68 -45.53 -15.15 19.27
N GLN A 69 -46.11 -16.31 19.60
CA GLN A 69 -45.39 -17.58 19.56
C GLN A 69 -44.95 -17.94 18.14
N ASN A 70 -45.82 -17.76 17.14
CA ASN A 70 -45.48 -18.01 15.74
C ASN A 70 -44.36 -17.09 15.26
N LEU A 71 -44.45 -15.78 15.52
CA LEU A 71 -43.40 -14.81 15.19
C LEU A 71 -42.05 -15.16 15.82
N LYS A 72 -42.07 -15.70 17.06
CA LYS A 72 -40.84 -16.13 17.74
C LYS A 72 -40.18 -17.29 17.00
N SER A 73 -40.97 -18.28 16.56
CA SER A 73 -40.47 -19.41 15.79
C SER A 73 -39.95 -19.03 14.41
N GLU A 74 -40.61 -18.09 13.71
CA GLU A 74 -40.15 -17.57 12.41
C GLU A 74 -38.81 -16.82 12.56
N ASN A 75 -38.68 -15.99 13.58
CA ASN A 75 -37.44 -15.28 13.87
C ASN A 75 -36.27 -16.23 14.19
N GLU A 76 -36.53 -17.32 14.94
CA GLU A 76 -35.52 -18.34 15.23
C GLU A 76 -35.07 -19.07 13.96
N ASN A 77 -36.01 -19.45 13.09
CA ASN A 77 -35.69 -20.07 11.80
C ASN A 77 -34.86 -19.14 10.91
N GLN A 78 -35.23 -17.86 10.83
CA GLN A 78 -34.51 -16.88 10.02
C GLN A 78 -33.10 -16.60 10.57
N LYS A 79 -32.93 -16.62 11.88
CA LYS A 79 -31.60 -16.53 12.51
C LYS A 79 -30.71 -17.71 12.12
N GLN A 80 -31.24 -18.94 12.16
CA GLN A 80 -30.49 -20.13 11.74
C GLN A 80 -30.12 -20.10 10.25
N GLU A 81 -31.02 -19.59 9.40
CA GLU A 81 -30.74 -19.45 7.97
C GLU A 81 -29.63 -18.42 7.70
N ASN A 82 -29.65 -17.30 8.42
CA ASN A 82 -28.59 -16.28 8.33
C ASN A 82 -27.25 -16.83 8.82
N GLU A 83 -27.22 -17.57 9.93
CA GLU A 83 -25.99 -18.23 10.41
C GLU A 83 -25.40 -19.22 9.39
N LYS A 84 -26.26 -19.93 8.63
CA LYS A 84 -25.80 -20.80 7.53
C LYS A 84 -25.23 -19.99 6.37
N LYS A 85 -25.88 -18.89 5.97
CA LYS A 85 -25.40 -17.99 4.91
C LYS A 85 -24.05 -17.39 5.28
N ASP A 86 -23.86 -16.97 6.53
CA ASP A 86 -22.59 -16.40 7.02
C ASP A 86 -21.45 -17.42 6.96
N LYS A 87 -21.71 -18.69 7.27
CA LYS A 87 -20.71 -19.76 7.14
C LYS A 87 -20.30 -20.00 5.68
N ILE A 88 -21.28 -20.01 4.76
CA ILE A 88 -21.03 -20.16 3.32
C ILE A 88 -20.24 -18.95 2.80
N LEU A 89 -20.59 -17.74 3.25
CA LEU A 89 -19.89 -16.52 2.85
C LEU A 89 -18.42 -16.57 3.27
N LYS A 90 -18.14 -16.96 4.52
CA LYS A 90 -16.76 -17.14 5.01
C LYS A 90 -15.96 -18.14 4.20
N GLN A 91 -16.56 -19.29 3.85
CA GLN A 91 -15.89 -20.30 3.01
C GLN A 91 -15.57 -19.77 1.61
N LYS A 92 -16.51 -19.04 1.00
CA LYS A 92 -16.29 -18.42 -0.32
C LYS A 92 -15.21 -17.34 -0.26
N ASP A 93 -15.15 -16.56 0.81
CA ASP A 93 -14.11 -15.56 1.00
C ASP A 93 -12.72 -16.22 1.08
N GLU A 94 -12.59 -17.34 1.80
CA GLU A 94 -11.35 -18.13 1.84
C GLU A 94 -10.95 -18.70 0.47
N GLU A 95 -11.91 -19.23 -0.30
CA GLU A 95 -11.68 -19.69 -1.67
C GLU A 95 -11.19 -18.55 -2.58
N ILE A 96 -11.81 -17.38 -2.50
CA ILE A 96 -11.41 -16.18 -3.27
C ILE A 96 -9.97 -15.77 -2.92
N GLN A 97 -9.60 -15.79 -1.64
CA GLN A 97 -8.23 -15.48 -1.22
C GLN A 97 -7.22 -16.49 -1.78
N ASN A 98 -7.55 -17.78 -1.78
CA ASN A 98 -6.69 -18.82 -2.35
C ASN A 98 -6.54 -18.66 -3.87
N ILE A 99 -7.61 -18.33 -4.59
CA ILE A 99 -7.58 -18.07 -6.03
C ILE A 99 -6.70 -16.85 -6.35
N LYS A 100 -6.81 -15.76 -5.57
CA LYS A 100 -5.94 -14.58 -5.73
C LYS A 100 -4.46 -14.93 -5.58
N LEU A 101 -4.12 -15.69 -4.55
CA LEU A 101 -2.74 -16.13 -4.31
C LEU A 101 -2.20 -17.00 -5.45
N LEU A 102 -3.03 -17.86 -6.04
CA LEU A 102 -2.64 -18.68 -7.18
C LEU A 102 -2.40 -17.82 -8.43
N PHE A 103 -3.29 -16.85 -8.69
CA PHE A 103 -3.17 -15.93 -9.81
C PHE A 103 -1.89 -15.08 -9.72
N GLU A 104 -1.56 -14.54 -8.54
CA GLU A 104 -0.31 -13.81 -8.31
C GLU A 104 0.92 -14.68 -8.59
N LYS A 105 0.91 -15.95 -8.18
CA LYS A 105 2.00 -16.89 -8.45
C LYS A 105 2.17 -17.20 -9.94
N GLU A 106 1.08 -17.28 -10.70
CA GLU A 106 1.14 -17.49 -12.15
C GLU A 106 1.71 -16.28 -12.87
N ASN A 107 1.27 -15.07 -12.54
CA ASN A 107 1.82 -13.83 -13.11
C ASN A 107 3.32 -13.71 -12.87
N GLN A 108 3.79 -13.99 -11.65
CA GLN A 108 5.22 -13.99 -11.33
C GLN A 108 6.01 -15.02 -12.17
N LYS A 109 5.42 -16.19 -12.45
CA LYS A 109 6.05 -17.19 -13.31
C LYS A 109 6.14 -16.70 -14.76
N GLU A 110 5.11 -16.08 -15.30
CA GLU A 110 5.13 -15.54 -16.65
C GLU A 110 6.16 -14.41 -16.80
N GLU A 111 6.19 -13.46 -15.86
CA GLU A 111 7.22 -12.41 -15.81
C GLU A 111 8.63 -13.01 -15.74
N SER A 112 8.84 -14.05 -14.92
CA SER A 112 10.13 -14.72 -14.83
C SER A 112 10.58 -15.36 -16.15
N LYS A 113 9.65 -15.98 -16.89
CA LYS A 113 9.91 -16.57 -18.21
C LYS A 113 10.22 -15.51 -19.26
N GLN A 114 9.45 -14.41 -19.28
CA GLN A 114 9.69 -13.30 -20.19
C GLN A 114 11.08 -12.68 -19.94
N ASN A 115 11.41 -12.40 -18.68
CA ASN A 115 12.72 -11.88 -18.28
C ASN A 115 13.88 -12.81 -18.68
N GLN A 116 13.70 -14.14 -18.54
CA GLN A 116 14.69 -15.10 -19.00
C GLN A 116 14.87 -15.08 -20.52
N ASN A 117 13.78 -15.05 -21.28
CA ASN A 117 13.82 -15.01 -22.75
C ASN A 117 14.51 -13.75 -23.27
N GLU A 118 14.26 -12.60 -22.64
CA GLU A 118 14.96 -11.39 -23.03
C GLU A 118 16.45 -11.40 -22.63
N LEU A 119 16.80 -11.99 -21.49
CA LEU A 119 18.20 -12.13 -21.09
C LEU A 119 18.98 -12.97 -22.09
N LEU A 120 18.39 -14.06 -22.60
CA LEU A 120 19.00 -14.92 -23.61
C LEU A 120 19.33 -14.18 -24.92
N LYS A 121 18.57 -13.13 -25.27
CA LYS A 121 18.85 -12.30 -26.45
C LYS A 121 20.05 -11.37 -26.26
N ILE A 122 20.41 -11.06 -25.02
CA ILE A 122 21.47 -10.09 -24.67
C ILE A 122 22.81 -10.78 -24.43
N LEU A 123 22.80 -12.00 -23.89
CA LEU A 123 24.03 -12.76 -23.60
C LEU A 123 25.03 -12.80 -24.78
N PRO A 124 24.60 -12.97 -26.06
CA PRO A 124 25.55 -12.98 -27.19
C PRO A 124 26.34 -11.68 -27.37
N GLN A 125 25.81 -10.54 -26.90
CA GLN A 125 26.46 -9.23 -27.04
C GLN A 125 27.70 -9.08 -26.14
N PHE A 126 27.87 -9.99 -25.18
CA PHE A 126 29.06 -10.09 -24.32
C PHE A 126 29.86 -11.36 -24.61
N SER A 127 29.61 -12.04 -25.74
CA SER A 127 30.24 -13.34 -26.04
C SER A 127 31.76 -13.25 -26.19
N ASP A 128 32.26 -12.11 -26.67
CA ASP A 128 33.68 -11.80 -26.81
C ASP A 128 34.24 -11.01 -25.62
N SER A 129 33.45 -10.76 -24.57
CA SER A 129 33.90 -10.02 -23.38
C SER A 129 34.92 -10.84 -22.59
N GLU A 130 36.05 -10.24 -22.22
CA GLU A 130 37.02 -10.85 -21.30
C GLU A 130 36.61 -10.67 -19.82
N ILE A 131 35.79 -9.67 -19.53
CA ILE A 131 35.36 -9.32 -18.17
C ILE A 131 34.01 -9.99 -17.81
N ILE A 132 33.01 -9.86 -18.68
CA ILE A 132 31.63 -10.31 -18.43
C ILE A 132 31.48 -11.78 -18.79
N LYS A 133 31.87 -12.66 -17.87
CA LYS A 133 31.74 -14.12 -18.02
C LYS A 133 30.48 -14.70 -17.38
N GLU A 134 29.92 -14.01 -16.39
CA GLU A 134 28.78 -14.50 -15.61
C GLU A 134 27.44 -13.97 -16.12
N LYS A 135 26.47 -14.87 -16.30
CA LYS A 135 25.07 -14.49 -16.63
C LYS A 135 24.45 -13.56 -15.58
N GLY A 136 24.92 -13.66 -14.32
CA GLY A 136 24.49 -12.80 -13.22
C GLY A 136 24.81 -11.32 -13.47
N TYR A 137 25.99 -11.02 -14.01
CA TYR A 137 26.40 -9.66 -14.35
C TYR A 137 25.56 -9.09 -15.49
N VAL A 138 25.36 -9.87 -16.56
CA VAL A 138 24.49 -9.45 -17.68
C VAL A 138 23.07 -9.16 -17.20
N LYS A 139 22.52 -9.99 -16.30
CA LYS A 139 21.21 -9.76 -15.70
C LYS A 139 21.15 -8.44 -14.93
N LYS A 140 22.20 -8.11 -14.17
CA LYS A 140 22.30 -6.87 -13.39
C LYS A 140 22.43 -5.64 -14.29
N LEU A 141 23.34 -5.67 -15.25
CA LEU A 141 23.49 -4.61 -16.25
C LEU A 141 22.18 -4.37 -17.02
N LYS A 142 21.49 -5.44 -17.45
CA LYS A 142 20.17 -5.33 -18.10
C LYS A 142 19.15 -4.63 -17.20
N GLN A 143 19.04 -5.07 -15.93
CA GLN A 143 18.12 -4.49 -14.96
C GLN A 143 18.42 -3.00 -14.71
N TRP A 144 19.70 -2.63 -14.67
CA TRP A 144 20.13 -1.28 -14.32
C TRP A 144 20.01 -0.28 -15.46
N ILE A 145 20.41 -0.67 -16.67
CA ILE A 145 20.34 0.15 -17.88
C ILE A 145 18.89 0.25 -18.36
N ASN A 146 18.13 -0.86 -18.26
CA ASN A 146 16.71 -0.95 -18.63
C ASN A 146 16.39 -0.33 -20.01
N ASP A 147 17.28 -0.50 -20.98
CA ASP A 147 17.13 -0.02 -22.36
C ASP A 147 17.37 -1.17 -23.35
N ASN A 148 16.29 -1.78 -23.82
CA ASN A 148 16.35 -2.86 -24.81
C ASN A 148 16.90 -2.38 -26.17
N ASN A 149 16.78 -1.10 -26.51
CA ASN A 149 17.37 -0.55 -27.72
C ASN A 149 18.90 -0.43 -27.58
N PHE A 150 19.40 -0.09 -26.38
CA PHE A 150 20.83 -0.14 -26.09
C PHE A 150 21.38 -1.55 -26.32
N PHE A 151 20.85 -2.56 -25.63
CA PHE A 151 21.38 -3.93 -25.75
C PHE A 151 21.22 -4.54 -27.14
N SER A 152 20.18 -4.18 -27.90
CA SER A 152 19.99 -4.72 -29.25
C SER A 152 20.95 -4.11 -30.29
N LYS A 153 21.48 -2.90 -30.04
CA LYS A 153 22.34 -2.18 -30.99
C LYS A 153 23.79 -2.04 -30.54
N MET A 154 24.06 -2.24 -29.25
CA MET A 154 25.40 -2.03 -28.71
C MET A 154 26.39 -2.98 -29.34
N LYS A 155 27.64 -2.53 -29.40
CA LYS A 155 28.80 -3.32 -29.82
C LYS A 155 29.97 -3.02 -28.91
N LYS A 156 30.88 -3.98 -28.75
CA LYS A 156 32.17 -3.75 -28.09
C LYS A 156 33.07 -2.90 -29.00
N GLY A 157 33.11 -1.61 -28.74
CA GLY A 157 33.84 -0.65 -29.57
C GLY A 157 35.30 -0.49 -29.19
N PHE A 158 35.65 -0.76 -27.92
CA PHE A 158 37.01 -0.71 -27.42
C PHE A 158 37.29 -1.85 -26.45
N SER A 159 38.51 -2.38 -26.50
CA SER A 159 39.10 -3.27 -25.49
C SER A 159 40.57 -2.92 -25.33
N ALA A 160 41.02 -2.67 -24.10
CA ALA A 160 42.40 -2.22 -23.85
C ALA A 160 43.43 -3.25 -24.29
N LYS A 161 43.21 -4.55 -24.04
CA LYS A 161 44.09 -5.62 -24.54
C LYS A 161 44.14 -5.73 -26.06
N ARG A 162 43.06 -5.39 -26.76
CA ARG A 162 42.98 -5.44 -28.23
C ARG A 162 43.53 -4.18 -28.90
N ASP A 163 43.11 -3.01 -28.39
CA ASP A 163 43.28 -1.70 -29.04
C ASP A 163 44.41 -0.89 -28.40
N GLY A 164 44.99 -1.37 -27.30
CA GLY A 164 46.09 -0.77 -26.58
C GLY A 164 45.65 0.07 -25.38
N PHE A 165 46.44 -0.01 -24.31
CA PHE A 165 46.31 0.77 -23.09
C PHE A 165 46.80 2.21 -23.32
N ASN A 166 45.94 3.06 -23.91
CA ASN A 166 46.10 4.52 -23.89
C ASN A 166 44.78 5.25 -24.22
N SER A 167 44.59 6.43 -23.65
CA SER A 167 43.40 7.27 -23.81
C SER A 167 43.14 7.68 -25.26
N LYS A 168 44.19 7.96 -26.05
CA LYS A 168 44.03 8.40 -27.45
C LYS A 168 43.33 7.37 -28.31
N ASN A 169 43.67 6.09 -28.13
CA ASN A 169 43.00 4.99 -28.82
C ASN A 169 41.57 4.81 -28.33
N TRP A 170 41.33 5.01 -27.03
CA TRP A 170 39.99 4.98 -26.45
C TRP A 170 39.10 6.08 -27.03
N HIS A 171 39.51 7.35 -26.95
CA HIS A 171 38.82 8.50 -27.56
C HIS A 171 38.53 8.30 -29.04
N LYS A 172 39.51 7.84 -29.81
CA LYS A 172 39.32 7.52 -31.23
C LYS A 172 38.20 6.51 -31.48
N ALA A 173 37.98 5.58 -30.54
CA ALA A 173 36.92 4.57 -30.63
C ALA A 173 35.56 5.10 -30.14
N VAL A 174 35.53 5.89 -29.06
CA VAL A 174 34.30 6.20 -28.28
C VAL A 174 33.77 7.61 -28.48
N ASP A 175 34.56 8.54 -29.02
CA ASP A 175 34.11 9.92 -29.19
C ASP A 175 32.98 9.99 -30.22
N ASN A 176 32.04 10.88 -29.92
CA ASN A 176 30.83 11.15 -30.70
C ASN A 176 29.96 9.89 -30.92
N LYS A 177 30.07 8.91 -30.02
CA LYS A 177 29.12 7.79 -29.90
C LYS A 177 27.97 8.18 -28.97
N GLY A 178 26.92 7.36 -28.95
CA GLY A 178 25.78 7.59 -28.07
C GLY A 178 26.02 7.07 -26.65
N LYS A 179 24.97 6.47 -26.09
CA LYS A 179 25.01 5.81 -24.79
C LYS A 179 26.20 4.87 -24.70
N THR A 180 26.89 4.90 -23.56
CA THR A 180 28.16 4.19 -23.38
C THR A 180 28.16 3.43 -22.06
N LEU A 181 28.53 2.15 -22.11
CA LEU A 181 28.80 1.28 -20.96
C LEU A 181 30.31 1.02 -20.92
N ILE A 182 30.95 1.39 -19.83
CA ILE A 182 32.37 1.14 -19.55
C ILE A 182 32.46 0.10 -18.43
N ILE A 183 33.28 -0.91 -18.65
CA ILE A 183 33.51 -2.00 -17.70
C ILE A 183 35.01 -2.14 -17.52
N ILE A 184 35.46 -2.01 -16.28
CA ILE A 184 36.86 -2.06 -15.87
C ILE A 184 37.04 -3.27 -14.97
N LYS A 185 38.09 -4.04 -15.24
CA LYS A 185 38.57 -5.12 -14.40
C LYS A 185 39.96 -4.80 -13.90
N THR A 186 40.20 -4.90 -12.60
CA THR A 186 41.55 -4.76 -12.04
C THR A 186 42.28 -6.10 -11.98
N THR A 187 43.60 -6.06 -11.81
CA THR A 187 44.44 -7.25 -11.58
C THR A 187 44.10 -7.96 -10.27
N GLU A 188 43.50 -7.25 -9.31
CA GLU A 188 42.93 -7.81 -8.07
C GLU A 188 41.48 -8.28 -8.23
N ASP A 189 41.02 -8.48 -9.47
CA ASP A 189 39.71 -9.08 -9.80
C ASP A 189 38.48 -8.24 -9.36
N PHE A 190 38.65 -6.96 -9.04
CA PHE A 190 37.54 -6.02 -8.93
C PHE A 190 36.95 -5.77 -10.31
N ILE A 191 35.62 -5.72 -10.38
CA ILE A 191 34.89 -5.39 -11.61
C ILE A 191 33.93 -4.26 -11.31
N PHE A 192 34.15 -3.11 -11.92
CA PHE A 192 33.36 -1.91 -11.73
C PHE A 192 33.26 -1.13 -13.05
N GLY A 193 32.59 0.01 -13.03
CA GLY A 193 32.51 0.89 -14.19
C GLY A 193 31.33 1.83 -14.11
N GLY A 194 30.90 2.31 -15.26
CA GLY A 194 29.79 3.25 -15.34
C GLY A 194 29.04 3.20 -16.65
N PHE A 195 27.85 3.76 -16.63
CA PHE A 195 26.99 3.92 -17.79
C PHE A 195 26.54 5.37 -17.88
N THR A 196 26.53 5.89 -19.09
CA THR A 196 26.00 7.21 -19.42
C THR A 196 25.09 7.13 -20.64
N GLN A 197 24.05 7.96 -20.66
CA GLN A 197 23.15 8.14 -21.81
C GLN A 197 23.68 9.15 -22.83
N VAL A 198 24.69 9.93 -22.48
CA VAL A 198 25.30 10.91 -23.38
C VAL A 198 26.61 10.39 -23.97
N GLY A 199 27.05 11.04 -25.04
CA GLY A 199 28.31 10.72 -25.71
C GLY A 199 29.48 11.51 -25.17
N TRP A 200 30.67 10.92 -25.22
CA TRP A 200 31.95 11.60 -25.04
C TRP A 200 32.22 12.49 -26.25
N THR A 201 32.53 13.77 -26.06
CA THR A 201 32.71 14.68 -27.19
C THR A 201 33.58 15.88 -26.84
N ASN A 202 34.38 16.31 -27.84
CA ASN A 202 35.13 17.56 -27.82
C ASN A 202 34.31 18.79 -28.22
N ASP A 203 33.01 18.64 -28.49
CA ASP A 203 32.11 19.75 -28.72
C ASP A 203 31.91 20.53 -27.41
N LYS A 204 32.72 21.57 -27.21
CA LYS A 204 32.69 22.45 -26.02
C LYS A 204 31.31 23.05 -25.75
N SER A 205 30.40 23.11 -26.74
CA SER A 205 29.01 23.54 -26.52
C SER A 205 28.17 22.58 -25.68
N LYS A 206 28.66 21.34 -25.48
CA LYS A 206 28.06 20.33 -24.61
C LYS A 206 28.58 20.38 -23.18
N TRP A 207 29.64 21.16 -22.94
CA TRP A 207 30.34 21.17 -21.67
C TRP A 207 29.73 22.21 -20.73
N ARG A 208 29.78 21.93 -19.43
CA ARG A 208 29.46 22.90 -18.38
C ARG A 208 30.49 24.04 -18.34
N GLU A 209 31.77 23.71 -18.52
CA GLU A 209 32.87 24.66 -18.57
C GLU A 209 33.46 24.68 -19.98
N ASP A 210 33.31 25.79 -20.70
CA ASP A 210 33.59 25.88 -22.14
C ASP A 210 34.97 26.49 -22.48
N ASN A 211 35.75 26.87 -21.46
CA ASN A 211 37.01 27.61 -21.61
C ASN A 211 38.28 26.78 -21.32
N TYR A 212 38.16 25.48 -21.09
CA TYR A 212 39.30 24.57 -20.88
C TYR A 212 39.42 23.57 -22.04
N ASP A 213 40.49 22.76 -22.04
CA ASP A 213 40.66 21.65 -22.98
C ASP A 213 40.04 20.34 -22.48
N TRP A 214 39.35 20.43 -21.35
CA TRP A 214 38.52 19.42 -20.71
C TRP A 214 37.19 20.05 -20.29
N GLY A 215 36.17 19.24 -20.00
CA GLY A 215 34.91 19.74 -19.49
C GLY A 215 33.91 18.66 -19.09
N TYR A 216 33.03 19.00 -18.16
CA TYR A 216 31.97 18.10 -17.70
C TYR A 216 30.77 18.10 -18.66
N ILE A 217 30.16 16.93 -18.84
CA ILE A 217 28.95 16.75 -19.64
C ILE A 217 27.83 16.26 -18.74
N ILE A 218 26.69 16.95 -18.82
CA ILE A 218 25.50 16.67 -18.00
C ILE A 218 24.83 15.35 -18.38
N ASP A 219 24.53 14.51 -17.38
CA ASP A 219 23.68 13.33 -17.54
C ASP A 219 23.02 12.93 -16.21
N SER A 220 21.73 13.24 -16.08
CA SER A 220 20.92 12.89 -14.91
C SER A 220 20.62 11.40 -14.77
N ASN A 221 20.92 10.59 -15.79
CA ASN A 221 20.71 9.15 -15.78
C ASN A 221 22.02 8.36 -15.70
N ALA A 222 23.15 9.05 -15.55
CA ALA A 222 24.44 8.40 -15.35
C ALA A 222 24.45 7.63 -14.02
N PHE A 223 25.15 6.51 -14.03
CA PHE A 223 25.39 5.73 -12.83
C PHE A 223 26.72 5.01 -12.93
N ILE A 224 27.33 4.78 -11.77
CA ILE A 224 28.47 3.87 -11.63
C ILE A 224 28.00 2.59 -10.93
N PHE A 225 28.80 1.53 -11.01
CA PHE A 225 28.43 0.24 -10.44
C PHE A 225 29.66 -0.55 -9.99
N SER A 226 29.42 -1.50 -9.09
CA SER A 226 30.34 -2.59 -8.78
C SER A 226 29.66 -3.92 -9.09
N LEU A 227 30.29 -4.74 -9.93
CA LEU A 227 29.87 -6.12 -10.24
C LEU A 227 30.56 -7.13 -9.34
N ARG A 228 31.84 -6.89 -9.01
CA ARG A 228 32.65 -7.73 -8.13
C ARG A 228 33.55 -6.88 -7.26
N ASN A 229 33.61 -7.22 -5.98
CA ASN A 229 34.51 -6.65 -4.99
C ASN A 229 35.18 -7.84 -4.27
N ASP A 230 36.49 -7.77 -4.03
CA ASP A 230 37.26 -8.88 -3.44
C ASP A 230 37.08 -9.00 -1.90
N LYS A 231 36.52 -7.98 -1.23
CA LYS A 231 36.35 -7.90 0.24
C LYS A 231 35.06 -8.55 0.75
N GLY A 232 34.70 -9.70 0.20
CA GLY A 232 33.57 -10.53 0.64
C GLY A 232 32.41 -10.56 -0.35
N ASP A 233 31.42 -11.42 -0.08
CA ASP A 233 30.25 -11.77 -0.92
C ASP A 233 29.27 -10.60 -1.23
N ARG A 234 29.78 -9.38 -1.42
CA ARG A 234 29.01 -8.20 -1.81
C ARG A 234 28.39 -8.45 -3.17
N LYS A 235 27.07 -8.29 -3.21
CA LYS A 235 26.28 -8.47 -4.42
C LYS A 235 26.53 -7.29 -5.36
N PRO A 236 26.39 -7.49 -6.68
CA PRO A 236 26.45 -6.39 -7.63
C PRO A 236 25.48 -5.25 -7.26
N GLU A 237 25.98 -4.02 -7.28
CA GLU A 237 25.27 -2.82 -6.85
C GLU A 237 25.47 -1.65 -7.83
N LYS A 238 24.44 -0.79 -7.93
CA LYS A 238 24.38 0.40 -8.79
C LYS A 238 24.27 1.65 -7.93
N PHE A 239 24.98 2.69 -8.34
CA PHE A 239 25.07 3.98 -7.67
C PHE A 239 24.70 5.09 -8.64
N THR A 240 23.56 5.72 -8.43
CA THR A 240 23.11 6.84 -9.27
C THR A 240 23.85 8.11 -8.91
N ILE A 241 23.95 9.03 -9.86
CA ILE A 241 24.42 10.38 -9.62
C ILE A 241 23.62 11.06 -8.49
N LYS A 242 24.27 11.90 -7.69
CA LYS A 242 23.61 12.67 -6.64
C LYS A 242 22.77 13.79 -7.25
N GLN A 243 21.69 14.11 -6.55
CA GLN A 243 20.88 15.28 -6.90
C GLN A 243 21.72 16.56 -6.75
N GLY A 244 21.76 17.37 -7.81
CA GLY A 244 22.58 18.59 -7.89
C GLY A 244 23.98 18.38 -8.47
N GLU A 245 24.41 17.13 -8.69
CA GLU A 245 25.71 16.80 -9.27
C GLU A 245 25.59 16.37 -10.75
N GLU A 246 24.40 16.45 -11.35
CA GLU A 246 24.13 15.94 -12.70
C GLU A 246 25.00 16.59 -13.77
N GLU A 247 25.40 17.85 -13.54
CA GLU A 247 26.27 18.62 -14.43
C GLU A 247 27.73 18.16 -14.43
N TYR A 248 28.12 17.31 -13.47
CA TYR A 248 29.45 16.67 -13.36
C TYR A 248 29.40 15.18 -13.70
N ALA A 249 28.40 14.70 -14.44
CA ALA A 249 28.17 13.26 -14.59
C ALA A 249 29.35 12.50 -15.21
N ILE A 250 29.90 13.03 -16.30
CA ILE A 250 31.13 12.53 -16.91
C ILE A 250 32.05 13.72 -17.21
N GLU A 251 33.34 13.46 -17.21
CA GLU A 251 34.36 14.45 -17.56
C GLU A 251 35.04 14.04 -18.86
N TYR A 252 35.00 14.93 -19.85
CA TYR A 252 35.75 14.75 -21.07
C TYR A 252 37.09 15.44 -20.95
N ASP A 253 38.18 14.70 -21.13
CA ASP A 253 39.53 15.23 -21.32
C ASP A 253 40.30 14.25 -22.22
N LEU A 254 40.91 14.75 -23.30
CA LEU A 254 41.67 13.93 -24.25
C LEU A 254 42.89 13.23 -23.64
N ASP A 255 43.41 13.77 -22.54
CA ASP A 255 44.57 13.23 -21.82
C ASP A 255 44.17 12.21 -20.73
N TYR A 256 42.88 11.88 -20.59
CA TYR A 256 42.40 10.84 -19.67
C TYR A 256 41.56 9.78 -20.39
N GLY A 257 41.39 8.64 -19.72
CA GLY A 257 40.40 7.65 -20.11
C GLY A 257 38.99 8.05 -19.67
N PRO A 258 38.10 7.06 -19.46
CA PRO A 258 36.75 7.35 -18.97
C PRO A 258 36.77 7.88 -17.53
N SER A 259 36.07 9.00 -17.32
CA SER A 259 35.89 9.63 -16.01
C SER A 259 34.41 9.86 -15.69
N PHE A 260 33.98 9.42 -14.50
CA PHE A 260 32.60 9.58 -13.99
C PHE A 260 32.61 10.50 -12.78
N GLY A 261 32.28 11.77 -13.02
CA GLY A 261 32.41 12.84 -12.05
C GLY A 261 33.75 12.81 -11.34
N TYR A 262 33.73 13.06 -10.04
CA TYR A 262 34.93 13.01 -9.21
C TYR A 262 35.18 11.63 -8.58
N ASP A 263 34.41 10.60 -8.96
CA ASP A 263 34.39 9.30 -8.27
C ASP A 263 35.32 8.28 -8.92
N ILE A 264 35.42 8.32 -10.25
CA ILE A 264 36.27 7.43 -11.05
C ILE A 264 36.97 8.28 -12.09
N TRP A 265 38.30 8.23 -12.14
CA TRP A 265 39.07 8.67 -13.30
C TRP A 265 39.98 7.53 -13.75
N ILE A 266 40.34 7.52 -15.03
CA ILE A 266 41.34 6.61 -15.60
C ILE A 266 42.45 7.43 -16.25
N ASP A 267 43.71 7.13 -15.93
CA ASP A 267 44.86 7.88 -16.42
C ASP A 267 45.09 7.68 -17.93
N SER A 268 45.91 8.55 -18.53
CA SER A 268 46.22 8.54 -19.98
C SER A 268 46.73 7.21 -20.54
N ASP A 269 47.36 6.38 -19.70
CA ASP A 269 47.86 5.06 -20.09
C ASP A 269 46.81 3.95 -19.92
N LEU A 270 45.63 4.25 -19.36
CA LEU A 270 44.58 3.29 -19.02
C LEU A 270 45.04 2.13 -18.11
N GLN A 271 46.17 2.27 -17.43
CA GLN A 271 46.72 1.23 -16.53
C GLN A 271 46.42 1.52 -15.06
N SER A 272 46.21 2.80 -14.70
CA SER A 272 45.85 3.23 -13.36
C SER A 272 44.76 4.30 -13.40
N GLY A 273 44.35 4.76 -12.23
CA GLY A 273 43.41 5.85 -12.06
C GLY A 273 43.09 6.10 -10.59
N GLU A 274 42.08 6.92 -10.35
CA GLU A 274 41.57 7.17 -9.00
C GLU A 274 40.13 6.67 -8.84
N SER A 275 39.88 6.08 -7.66
CA SER A 275 38.58 5.69 -7.16
C SER A 275 38.31 6.51 -5.88
N ASN A 276 37.82 7.73 -6.06
CA ASN A 276 37.44 8.64 -4.97
C ASN A 276 35.92 8.60 -4.71
N PHE A 277 35.39 7.39 -4.60
CA PHE A 277 33.96 7.14 -4.60
C PHE A 277 33.21 7.91 -3.49
N GLY A 278 32.09 8.51 -3.88
CA GLY A 278 31.14 9.19 -3.02
C GLY A 278 31.12 10.70 -3.13
N GLN A 279 31.75 11.29 -4.15
CA GLN A 279 31.74 12.74 -4.36
C GLN A 279 30.55 13.17 -5.24
N SER A 280 30.47 12.72 -6.49
CA SER A 280 29.38 12.97 -7.44
C SER A 280 28.31 11.87 -7.42
N TYR A 281 28.66 10.63 -7.09
CA TYR A 281 27.73 9.49 -7.07
C TYR A 281 27.36 9.08 -5.64
N ASN A 282 26.15 8.50 -5.49
CA ASN A 282 25.65 8.08 -4.18
C ASN A 282 26.45 6.89 -3.62
N LEU A 283 26.87 7.00 -2.36
CA LEU A 283 27.50 5.89 -1.65
C LEU A 283 26.49 4.83 -1.20
N PRO A 284 26.95 3.59 -0.98
CA PRO A 284 26.20 2.59 -0.24
C PRO A 284 25.79 3.09 1.15
N ASN A 285 24.66 2.59 1.64
CA ASN A 285 24.16 2.95 2.96
C ASN A 285 25.19 2.67 4.05
N GLY A 286 25.50 3.69 4.86
CA GLY A 286 26.43 3.60 5.99
C GLY A 286 27.88 3.95 5.66
N ILE A 287 28.25 4.02 4.38
CA ILE A 287 29.58 4.46 3.96
C ILE A 287 29.58 5.99 3.86
N LYS A 288 30.68 6.61 4.29
CA LYS A 288 30.87 8.06 4.26
C LYS A 288 31.98 8.44 3.28
N TYR A 289 31.79 9.57 2.60
CA TYR A 289 32.80 10.16 1.73
C TYR A 289 34.10 10.41 2.50
N ASP A 290 35.22 10.40 1.77
CA ASP A 290 36.58 10.59 2.28
C ASP A 290 37.04 9.56 3.34
N THR A 291 36.40 8.39 3.39
CA THR A 291 36.86 7.26 4.20
C THR A 291 37.63 6.25 3.36
N ASN A 292 38.53 5.49 4.00
CA ASN A 292 39.22 4.37 3.34
C ASN A 292 38.23 3.32 2.81
N GLU A 293 37.09 3.13 3.46
CA GLU A 293 36.05 2.22 2.99
C GLU A 293 35.44 2.70 1.67
N ALA A 294 35.14 3.98 1.54
CA ALA A 294 34.63 4.56 0.30
C ALA A 294 35.67 4.46 -0.83
N LYS A 295 36.91 4.90 -0.57
CA LYS A 295 38.00 4.91 -1.55
C LYS A 295 38.35 3.52 -2.06
N SER A 296 38.31 2.50 -1.18
CA SER A 296 38.56 1.10 -1.56
C SER A 296 37.35 0.35 -2.12
N TYR A 297 36.18 0.97 -2.21
CA TYR A 297 34.94 0.24 -2.51
C TYR A 297 34.88 -0.33 -3.93
N LEU A 298 35.32 0.44 -4.93
CA LEU A 298 35.19 0.06 -6.33
C LEU A 298 36.40 -0.73 -6.83
N ALA A 299 37.61 -0.25 -6.52
CA ALA A 299 38.86 -0.75 -7.09
C ALA A 299 39.84 -1.36 -6.07
N GLY A 300 39.47 -1.43 -4.78
CA GLY A 300 40.29 -2.01 -3.71
C GLY A 300 41.18 -1.03 -2.96
N SER A 301 41.52 0.09 -3.59
CA SER A 301 42.22 1.22 -2.98
C SER A 301 41.88 2.52 -3.72
N PHE A 302 42.38 3.66 -3.23
CA PHE A 302 42.18 4.96 -3.88
C PHE A 302 42.83 5.00 -5.27
N ASN A 303 44.12 4.67 -5.37
CA ASN A 303 44.91 4.74 -6.62
C ASN A 303 45.99 3.65 -6.73
N GLU A 304 46.08 2.73 -5.76
CA GLU A 304 47.03 1.62 -5.77
C GLU A 304 46.35 0.39 -6.39
N TRP A 305 45.91 0.51 -7.65
CA TRP A 305 45.30 -0.57 -8.40
C TRP A 305 45.67 -0.49 -9.88
N VAL A 306 45.68 -1.64 -10.55
CA VAL A 306 46.10 -1.74 -11.95
C VAL A 306 44.97 -2.35 -12.77
N VAL A 307 44.67 -1.74 -13.92
CA VAL A 307 43.70 -2.23 -14.89
C VAL A 307 44.24 -3.49 -15.58
N ASP A 308 43.52 -4.61 -15.46
CA ASP A 308 43.75 -5.84 -16.23
C ASP A 308 43.05 -5.77 -17.60
N GLU A 309 41.83 -5.20 -17.65
CA GLU A 309 41.12 -4.97 -18.91
C GLU A 309 40.09 -3.83 -18.76
N LEU A 310 39.91 -3.05 -19.83
CA LEU A 310 38.87 -2.04 -19.95
C LEU A 310 38.12 -2.25 -21.25
N GLU A 311 36.84 -2.58 -21.15
CA GLU A 311 35.95 -2.75 -22.30
C GLU A 311 34.92 -1.61 -22.36
N THR A 312 34.70 -1.06 -23.55
CA THR A 312 33.66 -0.05 -23.78
C THR A 312 32.68 -0.50 -24.85
N TYR A 313 31.39 -0.41 -24.51
CA TYR A 313 30.26 -0.76 -25.36
C TYR A 313 29.43 0.50 -25.63
N PHE A 314 29.06 0.74 -26.88
CA PHE A 314 28.24 1.89 -27.24
C PHE A 314 27.30 1.58 -28.40
N ILE A 315 26.28 2.42 -28.59
CA ILE A 315 25.37 2.42 -29.75
C ILE A 315 25.76 3.46 -30.81
#